data_AF-A0A1B6F9A0-F1
#
_entry.id   AF-A0A1B6F9A0-F1
#
_cell.length_a   1.000
_cell.length_b   1.000
_cell.length_c   1.000
_cell.angle_alpha   90.00
_cell.angle_beta   90.00
_cell.angle_gamma   90.00
#
_symmetry.space_group_name_H-M   'P 1'
#
loop_
_entity.id
_entity.type
_entity.pdbx_description
1 polymer ?
#
loop_
_entity_poly.entity_id
_entity_poly.type
_entity_poly.pdbx_seq_one_letter_code
_entity_poly.pdbx_strand_id
1 'polypeptide(L)'
;GTSHGNLSSREYNMNINQATVRWGMLEQLTNPNPCFKDIIRAHFYLKRDEILKQLDDWVNDLTAYYNETLSGETTDASGHINASKLITAAQIEQFKTVCDQVRKTVNELENPLSSLGIQLLNETDDSGQKP
;
A
#
# COMPACT_ATOMS: atom_id res chain seq x y z
N GLY A 1 9.48 -17.84 16.14
CA GLY A 1 8.01 -17.93 16.18
C GLY A 1 7.60 -19.35 15.84
N THR A 2 6.51 -19.85 16.43
CA THR A 2 5.88 -21.10 15.96
C THR A 2 5.20 -20.86 14.60
N SER A 3 5.05 -21.89 13.78
CA SER A 3 4.42 -21.79 12.45
C SER A 3 3.02 -21.16 12.51
N HIS A 4 2.23 -21.48 13.54
CA HIS A 4 0.92 -20.86 13.79
C HIS A 4 0.99 -19.38 14.18
N GLY A 5 1.97 -19.01 15.01
CA GLY A 5 2.17 -17.60 15.38
C GLY A 5 2.49 -16.74 14.17
N ASN A 6 3.26 -17.28 13.23
CA ASN A 6 3.62 -16.57 12.00
C ASN A 6 2.40 -16.35 11.08
N LEU A 7 1.50 -17.32 10.96
CA LEU A 7 0.29 -17.20 10.14
C LEU A 7 -0.66 -16.13 10.70
N SER A 8 -0.99 -16.20 11.99
CA SER A 8 -1.88 -15.22 12.62
C SER A 8 -1.29 -13.80 12.63
N SER A 9 0.04 -13.67 12.77
CA SER A 9 0.71 -12.37 12.63
C SER A 9 0.63 -11.84 11.21
N ARG A 10 0.73 -12.69 10.18
CA ARG A 10 0.62 -12.28 8.77
C ARG A 10 -0.78 -11.77 8.45
N GLU A 11 -1.83 -12.49 8.87
CA GLU A 11 -3.23 -12.05 8.73
C GLU A 11 -3.47 -10.70 9.42
N TYR A 12 -2.97 -10.54 10.65
CA TYR A 12 -3.07 -9.29 11.38
C TYR A 12 -2.40 -8.14 10.61
N ASN A 13 -1.16 -8.33 10.16
CA ASN A 13 -0.42 -7.33 9.39
C ASN A 13 -1.18 -6.93 8.13
N MET A 14 -1.75 -7.88 7.38
CA MET A 14 -2.53 -7.60 6.19
C MET A 14 -3.75 -6.72 6.46
N ASN A 15 -4.47 -6.96 7.55
CA ASN A 15 -5.60 -6.12 7.93
C ASN A 15 -5.15 -4.70 8.32
N ILE A 16 -4.04 -4.58 9.06
CA ILE A 16 -3.46 -3.28 9.41
C ILE A 16 -2.98 -2.54 8.16
N ASN A 17 -2.36 -3.23 7.21
CA ASN A 17 -1.90 -2.64 5.95
C ASN A 17 -3.08 -2.09 5.14
N GLN A 18 -4.15 -2.88 4.98
CA GLN A 18 -5.37 -2.44 4.31
C GLN A 18 -5.98 -1.19 4.95
N ALA A 19 -6.12 -1.18 6.28
CA ALA A 19 -6.60 -0.02 7.01
C ALA A 19 -5.68 1.20 6.86
N THR A 20 -4.37 0.97 6.85
CA THR A 20 -3.35 2.02 6.68
C THR A 20 -3.46 2.68 5.32
N VAL A 21 -3.56 1.91 4.23
CA VAL A 21 -3.70 2.49 2.88
C VAL A 21 -5.02 3.28 2.77
N ARG A 22 -6.12 2.74 3.29
CA ARG A 22 -7.42 3.40 3.20
C ARG A 22 -7.52 4.68 4.03
N TRP A 23 -7.17 4.60 5.32
CA TRP A 23 -7.41 5.71 6.26
C TRP A 23 -6.16 6.55 6.52
N GLY A 24 -5.00 5.91 6.57
CA GLY A 24 -3.72 6.57 6.80
C GLY A 24 -3.15 7.25 5.55
N MET A 25 -3.50 6.77 4.35
CA MET A 25 -2.99 7.33 3.10
C MET A 25 -4.10 8.01 2.28
N LEU A 26 -5.07 7.25 1.78
CA LEU A 26 -6.06 7.78 0.84
C LEU A 26 -6.89 8.91 1.46
N GLU A 27 -7.47 8.72 2.64
CA GLU A 27 -8.26 9.76 3.30
C GLU A 27 -7.42 11.02 3.61
N GLN A 28 -6.15 10.86 3.98
CA GLN A 28 -5.26 12.01 4.22
C GLN A 28 -4.96 12.77 2.94
N LEU A 29 -4.89 12.08 1.79
CA LEU A 29 -4.66 12.69 0.49
C LEU A 29 -5.92 13.38 -0.06
N THR A 30 -7.09 12.76 0.07
CA THR A 30 -8.35 13.27 -0.50
C THR A 30 -9.03 14.30 0.39
N ASN A 31 -8.93 14.16 1.71
CA ASN A 31 -9.60 14.98 2.70
C ASN A 31 -8.67 15.34 3.88
N PRO A 32 -7.54 16.04 3.62
CA PRO A 32 -6.62 16.43 4.66
C PRO A 32 -7.24 17.46 5.61
N ASN A 33 -6.92 17.35 6.91
CA ASN A 33 -7.21 18.43 7.85
C ASN A 33 -6.53 19.73 7.36
N PRO A 34 -7.26 20.87 7.26
CA PRO A 34 -6.71 22.13 6.75
C PRO A 34 -5.42 22.59 7.45
N CYS A 35 -5.29 22.32 8.74
CA CYS A 35 -4.11 22.69 9.53
C CYS A 35 -2.84 21.93 9.09
N PHE A 36 -3.00 20.71 8.59
CA PHE A 36 -1.90 19.82 8.21
C PHE A 36 -1.77 19.60 6.69
N LYS A 37 -2.61 20.26 5.89
CA LYS A 37 -2.75 20.01 4.45
C LYS A 37 -1.41 20.07 3.70
N ASP A 38 -0.62 21.11 3.94
CA ASP A 38 0.64 21.30 3.24
C ASP A 38 1.70 20.29 3.69
N ILE A 39 1.71 19.95 4.98
CA ILE A 39 2.61 18.95 5.56
C ILE A 39 2.30 17.56 5.01
N ILE A 40 1.01 17.19 4.96
CA ILE A 40 0.55 15.92 4.41
C ILE A 40 0.98 15.81 2.94
N ARG A 41 0.69 16.82 2.12
CA ARG A 41 1.09 16.83 0.70
C ARG A 41 2.59 16.72 0.52
N ALA A 42 3.37 17.48 1.28
CA ALA A 42 4.82 17.43 1.21
C ALA A 42 5.37 16.05 1.61
N HIS A 43 4.83 15.44 2.67
CA HIS A 43 5.22 14.10 3.11
C HIS A 43 5.00 13.06 2.00
N PHE A 44 3.79 13.02 1.43
CA PHE A 44 3.45 12.06 0.38
C PHE A 44 4.23 12.31 -0.91
N TYR A 45 4.49 13.57 -1.28
CA TYR A 45 5.31 13.90 -2.45
C TYR A 45 6.77 13.44 -2.28
N LEU A 46 7.38 13.71 -1.12
CA LEU A 46 8.78 13.39 -0.85
C LEU A 46 9.02 11.88 -0.70
N LYS A 47 8.04 11.14 -0.18
CA LYS A 47 8.12 9.68 0.00
C LYS A 47 7.42 8.88 -1.09
N ARG A 48 7.00 9.52 -2.20
CA ARG A 48 6.16 8.87 -3.22
C ARG A 48 6.72 7.53 -3.68
N ASP A 49 8.01 7.46 -4.02
CA ASP A 49 8.61 6.25 -4.59
C ASP A 49 8.64 5.10 -3.57
N GLU A 50 8.91 5.42 -2.31
CA GLU A 50 8.86 4.45 -1.21
C GLU A 50 7.43 3.96 -0.94
N ILE A 51 6.46 4.87 -0.97
CA ILE A 51 5.04 4.54 -0.80
C ILE A 51 4.55 3.65 -1.93
N LEU A 52 4.84 3.99 -3.19
CA LEU A 52 4.44 3.18 -4.34
C LEU A 52 5.01 1.77 -4.27
N LYS A 53 6.31 1.65 -3.94
CA LYS A 53 6.95 0.36 -3.70
C LYS A 53 6.26 -0.43 -2.59
N GLN A 54 5.95 0.23 -1.48
CA GLN A 54 5.29 -0.41 -0.33
C GLN A 54 3.87 -0.89 -0.67
N LEU A 55 3.13 -0.16 -1.50
CA LEU A 55 1.82 -0.61 -2.01
C LEU A 55 1.96 -1.88 -2.86
N ASP A 56 2.95 -1.92 -3.76
CA ASP A 56 3.22 -3.10 -4.59
C ASP A 56 3.57 -4.32 -3.73
N ASP A 57 4.46 -4.15 -2.75
CA ASP A 57 4.87 -5.21 -1.85
C ASP A 57 3.66 -5.76 -1.05
N TRP A 58 2.77 -4.89 -0.56
CA TRP A 58 1.59 -5.30 0.19
C TRP A 58 0.52 -5.97 -0.67
N VAL A 59 0.30 -5.52 -1.91
CA VAL A 59 -0.61 -6.19 -2.84
C VAL A 59 -0.09 -7.58 -3.22
N ASN A 60 1.22 -7.69 -3.45
CA ASN A 60 1.88 -8.95 -3.77
C ASN A 60 1.78 -9.94 -2.60
N ASP A 61 2.06 -9.51 -1.37
CA ASP A 61 1.95 -10.36 -0.17
C ASP A 61 0.51 -10.85 0.05
N LEU A 62 -0.47 -9.96 -0.11
CA LEU A 62 -1.89 -10.31 0.01
C LEU A 62 -2.34 -11.31 -1.07
N THR A 63 -1.88 -11.13 -2.30
CA THR A 63 -2.18 -12.02 -3.43
C THR A 63 -1.50 -13.38 -3.26
N ALA A 64 -0.26 -13.41 -2.80
CA ALA A 64 0.46 -14.64 -2.48
C ALA A 64 -0.27 -15.43 -1.40
N TYR A 65 -0.67 -14.76 -0.30
CA TYR A 65 -1.44 -15.37 0.77
C TYR A 65 -2.76 -15.99 0.29
N TYR A 66 -3.49 -15.28 -0.57
CA TYR A 66 -4.71 -15.80 -1.18
C TYR A 66 -4.46 -17.07 -2.00
N ASN A 67 -3.40 -17.09 -2.81
CA ASN A 67 -3.04 -18.25 -3.63
C ASN A 67 -2.59 -19.44 -2.78
N GLU A 68 -1.75 -19.22 -1.76
CA GLU A 68 -1.34 -20.23 -0.77
C GLU A 68 -2.58 -20.86 -0.12
N THR A 69 -3.56 -20.02 0.22
CA THR A 69 -4.79 -20.48 0.85
C THR A 69 -5.70 -21.26 -0.10
N LEU A 70 -5.78 -20.83 -1.36
CA LEU A 70 -6.54 -21.53 -2.39
C LEU A 70 -5.93 -22.91 -2.72
N SER A 71 -4.61 -23.03 -2.63
CA SER A 71 -3.88 -24.28 -2.86
C SER A 71 -4.00 -25.31 -1.71
N GLY A 72 -4.58 -24.90 -0.56
CA GLY A 72 -4.75 -25.76 0.61
C GLY A 72 -3.49 -25.90 1.49
N GLU A 73 -2.44 -25.12 1.24
CA GLU A 73 -1.19 -25.15 2.02
C GLU A 73 -1.31 -24.46 3.39
N THR A 74 -2.37 -23.69 3.64
CA THR A 74 -2.64 -23.03 4.93
C THR A 74 -3.68 -23.81 5.74
N THR A 75 -3.25 -24.90 6.38
CA THR A 75 -4.09 -25.63 7.34
C THR A 75 -3.77 -25.19 8.77
N ASP A 76 -4.80 -25.05 9.61
CA ASP A 76 -4.59 -24.90 11.05
C ASP A 76 -4.06 -26.21 11.67
N ALA A 77 -3.74 -26.22 12.97
CA ALA A 77 -3.23 -27.43 13.67
C ALA A 77 -4.20 -28.63 13.61
N SER A 78 -5.45 -28.42 13.19
CA SER A 78 -6.53 -29.41 13.12
C SER A 78 -6.82 -29.85 11.68
N GLY A 79 -6.10 -29.34 10.68
CA GLY A 79 -6.37 -29.63 9.26
C GLY A 79 -7.63 -28.95 8.72
N HIS A 80 -8.24 -28.01 9.46
CA HIS A 80 -9.46 -27.34 9.03
C HIS A 80 -9.15 -25.99 8.40
N ILE A 81 -9.75 -25.74 7.23
CA ILE A 81 -9.75 -24.41 6.61
C ILE A 81 -10.94 -23.65 7.20
N ASN A 82 -10.67 -22.62 8.00
CA ASN A 82 -11.72 -21.72 8.46
C ASN A 82 -12.15 -20.80 7.32
N ALA A 83 -13.10 -21.27 6.49
CA ALA A 83 -13.60 -20.58 5.30
C ALA A 83 -14.06 -19.13 5.57
N SER A 84 -14.56 -18.85 6.77
CA SER A 84 -15.03 -17.53 7.22
C SER A 84 -13.91 -16.52 7.52
N LYS A 85 -12.65 -16.96 7.60
CA LYS A 85 -11.47 -16.08 7.73
C LYS A 85 -10.69 -15.89 6.43
N LEU A 86 -11.10 -16.59 5.37
CA LEU A 86 -10.43 -16.52 4.08
C LEU A 86 -10.61 -15.15 3.46
N ILE A 87 -9.50 -14.52 3.10
CA ILE A 87 -9.57 -13.36 2.24
C ILE A 87 -10.16 -13.77 0.89
N THR A 88 -11.11 -12.97 0.42
CA THR A 88 -11.82 -13.23 -0.84
C THR A 88 -11.16 -12.48 -1.99
N ALA A 89 -11.35 -12.98 -3.21
CA ALA A 89 -10.92 -12.26 -4.41
C ALA A 89 -11.51 -10.84 -4.46
N ALA A 90 -12.76 -10.65 -4.00
CA ALA A 90 -13.39 -9.33 -3.92
C ALA A 90 -12.66 -8.38 -2.96
N GLN A 91 -12.18 -8.86 -1.81
CA GLN A 91 -11.38 -8.05 -0.88
C GLN A 91 -10.02 -7.67 -1.48
N ILE A 92 -9.39 -8.56 -2.24
CA ILE A 92 -8.12 -8.27 -2.92
C ILE A 92 -8.33 -7.19 -3.99
N GLU A 93 -9.37 -7.32 -4.82
CA GLU A 93 -9.70 -6.32 -5.84
C GLU A 93 -10.06 -4.97 -5.21
N GLN A 94 -10.78 -4.98 -4.07
CA GLN A 94 -11.05 -3.77 -3.32
C GLN A 94 -9.75 -3.13 -2.82
N PHE A 95 -8.82 -3.92 -2.27
CA PHE A 95 -7.54 -3.38 -1.78
C PHE A 95 -6.69 -2.80 -2.93
N LYS A 96 -6.60 -3.49 -4.06
CA LYS A 96 -5.93 -2.99 -5.27
C LYS A 96 -6.53 -1.67 -5.73
N THR A 97 -7.85 -1.56 -5.78
CA THR A 97 -8.55 -0.32 -6.14
C THR A 97 -8.15 0.85 -5.24
N VAL A 98 -8.06 0.63 -3.92
CA VAL A 98 -7.62 1.67 -2.98
C VAL A 98 -6.14 2.02 -3.20
N CYS A 99 -5.28 1.03 -3.44
CA CYS A 99 -3.86 1.27 -3.76
C CYS A 99 -3.70 2.08 -5.04
N ASP A 100 -4.49 1.81 -6.08
CA ASP A 100 -4.48 2.55 -7.33
C ASP A 100 -4.94 4.00 -7.16
N GLN A 101 -5.94 4.23 -6.31
CA GLN A 101 -6.38 5.58 -5.94
C GLN A 101 -5.27 6.36 -5.25
N VAL A 102 -4.56 5.74 -4.30
CA VAL A 102 -3.40 6.37 -3.65
C VAL A 102 -2.29 6.64 -4.67
N ARG A 103 -1.92 5.65 -5.49
CA ARG A 103 -0.91 5.78 -6.54
C ARG A 103 -1.20 6.94 -7.48
N LYS A 104 -2.44 7.01 -7.97
CA LYS A 104 -2.89 8.12 -8.82
C LYS A 104 -2.72 9.45 -8.10
N THR A 105 -3.25 9.56 -6.89
CA THR A 105 -3.28 10.83 -6.15
C THR A 105 -1.87 11.32 -5.81
N VAL A 106 -0.97 10.41 -5.42
CA VAL A 106 0.42 10.72 -5.09
C VAL A 106 1.21 11.17 -6.33
N ASN A 107 1.01 10.55 -7.49
CA ASN A 107 1.68 10.93 -8.73
C ASN A 107 1.17 12.26 -9.31
N GLU A 108 -0.04 12.66 -8.96
CA GLU A 108 -0.62 13.97 -9.33
C GLU A 108 -0.22 15.09 -8.35
N LEU A 109 0.54 14.79 -7.28
CA LEU A 109 0.99 15.82 -6.34
C LEU A 109 2.05 16.72 -6.99
N GLU A 110 1.79 18.02 -6.92
CA GLU A 110 2.75 19.04 -7.33
C GLU A 110 3.90 19.17 -6.31
N ASN A 111 5.06 19.62 -6.79
CA ASN A 111 6.19 19.91 -5.91
C ASN A 111 5.78 20.98 -4.87
N PRO A 112 5.82 20.68 -3.56
CA PRO A 112 5.38 21.59 -2.51
C PRO A 112 6.25 22.87 -2.40
N LEU A 113 7.46 22.85 -2.98
CA LEU A 113 8.40 23.98 -2.99
C LEU A 113 8.33 24.82 -4.27
N SER A 114 7.50 24.44 -5.24
CA SER A 114 7.32 25.18 -6.51
C SER A 114 6.87 26.63 -6.28
N SER A 115 6.04 26.87 -5.26
CA SER A 115 5.58 28.21 -4.85
C SER A 115 6.68 29.10 -4.29
N LEU A 116 7.80 28.51 -3.83
CA LEU A 116 8.95 29.21 -3.27
C LEU A 116 10.06 29.46 -4.32
N GLY A 117 9.85 29.04 -5.58
CA GLY A 117 10.87 29.14 -6.63
C GLY A 117 12.09 28.23 -6.42
N ILE A 118 11.98 27.23 -5.55
CA ILE A 118 13.05 26.28 -5.26
C ILE A 118 12.81 25.01 -6.08
N GLN A 119 13.61 24.80 -7.12
CA GLN A 119 13.68 23.52 -7.83
C GLN A 119 14.39 22.48 -6.95
N LEU A 120 13.74 21.33 -6.73
CA LEU A 120 14.37 20.19 -6.07
C LEU A 120 15.46 19.65 -6.99
N LEU A 121 16.66 19.40 -6.45
CA LEU A 121 17.86 19.04 -7.21
C LEU A 121 17.81 17.65 -7.90
N ASN A 122 16.71 16.91 -7.85
CA ASN A 122 16.65 15.52 -8.31
C ASN A 122 15.41 15.22 -9.17
N GLU A 123 15.23 15.96 -10.25
CA GLU A 123 14.64 15.37 -11.45
C GLU A 123 15.80 14.85 -12.29
N THR A 124 16.33 13.67 -11.93
CA THR A 124 17.15 12.93 -12.89
C THR A 124 16.21 12.51 -14.01
N ASP A 125 16.29 13.29 -15.08
CA ASP A 125 15.85 12.95 -16.41
C ASP A 125 16.41 11.56 -16.80
N ASP A 126 15.61 10.52 -16.57
CA ASP A 126 15.80 9.19 -17.18
C ASP A 126 14.98 9.10 -18.47
N SER A 127 15.01 10.15 -19.30
CA SER A 127 14.63 10.05 -20.70
C SER A 127 15.85 9.75 -21.58
N GLY A 128 16.25 8.48 -21.54
CA GLY A 128 16.76 7.79 -22.72
C GLY A 128 18.20 8.07 -23.16
N GLN A 129 19.08 7.13 -22.86
CA GLN A 129 20.08 6.70 -23.84
C GLN A 129 20.40 5.21 -23.64
N LYS A 130 19.72 4.34 -24.39
CA LYS A 130 20.15 2.95 -24.59
C LYS A 130 21.12 2.93 -25.79
N PRO A 131 22.27 2.24 -25.71
CA PRO A 131 23.22 2.11 -26.82
C PRO A 131 22.66 1.27 -27.97
#